data_AF-A0A7C6J6G7-F1
#
_entry.id   AF-A0A7C6J6G7-F1
#
_cell.length_a   1.000
_cell.length_b   1.000
_cell.length_c   1.000
_cell.angle_alpha   90.00
_cell.angle_beta   90.00
_cell.angle_gamma   90.00
#
_symmetry.space_group_name_H-M   'P 1'
#
loop_
_entity.id
_entity.type
_entity.pdbx_description
1 polymer ?
#
loop_
_entity_poly.entity_id
_entity_poly.type
_entity_poly.pdbx_seq_one_letter_code
_entity_poly.pdbx_strand_id
1 'polypeptide(L)'
;MLNFKNGKFIIMQVTDVQDMHYVRKTCFKMLEKAYDMVKPDLIVLTGDNVLGNHLKDARFGNKIVVKDKSGEYKRYAKALDFLCKPISKRNIPFAFLFGNHDDFNLISKDEIANLYRTYKGLVSYKENSFCDCGTYSIPIYDEKRENIKFFVYMIDSARYDKENDKCYQEITKETLDWLREETKKNKDIPAILFQHIPLKEELNLIEECENGNILEDGKRYKLKDNASGELLEYPSVCESGEEFEIIKNSNIKACAFGHDHKNAFIGRLDNIDLIQTPCASFRCYGTKNRGVRIFEIEEKTGNYNTYLLNMNDLLGNSLCTEIRYFWDADENEKKKRKFLIGMAVASAITVIAGICAKIIQNRKN
;
A
#
# COMPACT_ATOMS: atom_id res chain seq x y z
N MET A 1 9.50 22.92 0.67
CA MET A 1 8.36 23.25 1.53
C MET A 1 7.08 23.04 0.73
N LEU A 2 6.18 22.21 1.25
CA LEU A 2 4.89 21.92 0.65
C LEU A 2 3.90 23.03 0.97
N ASN A 3 3.06 23.39 0.02
CA ASN A 3 2.09 24.47 0.20
C ASN A 3 0.86 24.23 -0.67
N PHE A 4 -0.27 24.76 -0.24
CA PHE A 4 -1.48 24.83 -1.05
C PHE A 4 -1.23 25.62 -2.35
N LYS A 5 -1.92 25.23 -3.41
CA LYS A 5 -1.89 25.89 -4.72
C LYS A 5 -3.31 26.17 -5.16
N ASN A 6 -3.65 27.43 -5.40
CA ASN A 6 -5.01 27.84 -5.77
C ASN A 6 -6.08 27.31 -4.77
N GLY A 7 -5.79 27.35 -3.47
CA GLY A 7 -6.71 26.90 -2.43
C GLY A 7 -6.87 25.38 -2.27
N LYS A 8 -6.10 24.56 -3.00
CA LYS A 8 -6.15 23.09 -2.92
C LYS A 8 -4.78 22.45 -2.69
N PHE A 9 -4.78 21.26 -2.10
CA PHE A 9 -3.62 20.38 -1.99
C PHE A 9 -4.03 18.93 -2.24
N ILE A 10 -3.33 18.24 -3.13
CA ILE A 10 -3.66 16.87 -3.53
C ILE A 10 -2.64 15.88 -2.97
N ILE A 11 -3.09 14.96 -2.12
CA ILE A 11 -2.30 13.82 -1.65
C ILE A 11 -2.72 12.57 -2.41
N MET A 12 -1.76 11.81 -2.90
CA MET A 12 -1.98 10.46 -3.42
C MET A 12 -1.38 9.44 -2.46
N GLN A 13 -2.22 8.61 -1.85
CA GLN A 13 -1.80 7.45 -1.09
C GLN A 13 -1.56 6.27 -2.03
N VAL A 14 -0.39 5.65 -1.90
CA VAL A 14 -0.03 4.37 -2.50
C VAL A 14 0.34 3.43 -1.37
N THR A 15 -0.31 2.28 -1.28
CA THR A 15 -0.07 1.30 -0.22
C THR A 15 0.19 -0.08 -0.81
N ASP A 16 0.97 -0.90 -0.08
CA ASP A 16 1.13 -2.32 -0.37
C ASP A 16 1.51 -2.56 -1.84
N VAL A 17 2.58 -1.90 -2.30
CA VAL A 17 3.16 -2.19 -3.61
C VAL A 17 3.73 -3.61 -3.59
N GLN A 18 4.34 -4.01 -2.46
CA GLN A 18 4.86 -5.34 -2.14
C GLN A 18 5.58 -5.99 -3.32
N ASP A 19 6.43 -5.21 -4.01
CA ASP A 19 7.20 -5.73 -5.13
C ASP A 19 8.69 -5.80 -4.79
N MET A 20 9.47 -6.29 -5.74
CA MET A 20 10.86 -6.67 -5.51
C MET A 20 11.76 -6.16 -6.64
N HIS A 21 13.04 -6.53 -6.60
CA HIS A 21 14.00 -6.32 -7.69
C HIS A 21 13.61 -6.93 -9.06
N TYR A 22 12.56 -7.77 -9.11
CA TYR A 22 11.89 -8.23 -10.32
C TYR A 22 10.40 -7.86 -10.26
N VAL A 23 10.05 -6.74 -10.87
CA VAL A 23 8.73 -6.15 -10.74
C VAL A 23 7.65 -6.80 -11.59
N ARG A 24 6.42 -6.81 -11.07
CA ARG A 24 5.18 -6.99 -11.82
C ARG A 24 4.88 -5.71 -12.59
N LYS A 25 5.14 -5.74 -13.89
CA LYS A 25 5.15 -4.54 -14.75
C LYS A 25 3.82 -3.78 -14.75
N THR A 26 2.70 -4.49 -14.61
CA THR A 26 1.38 -3.86 -14.60
C THR A 26 1.19 -2.94 -13.39
N CYS A 27 1.76 -3.27 -12.22
CA CYS A 27 1.74 -2.40 -11.04
C CYS A 27 2.38 -1.04 -11.36
N PHE A 28 3.62 -1.03 -11.83
CA PHE A 28 4.34 0.21 -12.12
C PHE A 28 3.74 0.99 -13.29
N LYS A 29 3.18 0.30 -14.29
CA LYS A 29 2.42 0.96 -15.36
C LYS A 29 1.17 1.68 -14.82
N MET A 30 0.46 1.05 -13.88
CA MET A 30 -0.72 1.63 -13.21
C MET A 30 -0.32 2.85 -12.38
N LEU A 31 0.73 2.73 -11.56
CA LEU A 31 1.24 3.82 -10.73
C LEU A 31 1.72 5.01 -11.58
N GLU A 32 2.52 4.78 -12.62
CA GLU A 32 2.96 5.85 -13.52
C GLU A 32 1.79 6.58 -14.18
N LYS A 33 0.74 5.84 -14.55
CA LYS A 33 -0.48 6.41 -15.12
C LYS A 33 -1.26 7.24 -14.09
N ALA A 34 -1.31 6.81 -12.83
CA ALA A 34 -1.89 7.58 -11.74
C ALA A 34 -1.12 8.89 -11.53
N TYR A 35 0.21 8.84 -11.49
CA TYR A 35 1.06 10.03 -11.32
C TYR A 35 0.83 11.05 -12.44
N ASP A 36 0.74 10.59 -13.69
CA ASP A 36 0.54 11.45 -14.86
C ASP A 36 -0.89 12.02 -14.94
N MET A 37 -1.88 11.24 -14.51
CA MET A 37 -3.29 11.64 -14.52
C MET A 37 -3.60 12.66 -13.42
N VAL A 38 -3.17 12.38 -12.19
CA VAL A 38 -3.54 13.17 -11.01
C VAL A 38 -2.60 14.35 -10.77
N LYS A 39 -1.29 14.17 -11.05
CA LYS A 39 -0.24 15.17 -10.75
C LYS A 39 -0.30 15.66 -9.29
N PRO A 40 -0.21 14.75 -8.31
CA PRO A 40 -0.39 15.10 -6.90
C PRO A 40 0.69 16.07 -6.40
N ASP A 41 0.35 16.83 -5.36
CA ASP A 41 1.28 17.72 -4.66
C ASP A 41 2.19 16.94 -3.69
N LEU A 42 1.70 15.79 -3.21
CA LEU A 42 2.44 14.85 -2.37
C LEU A 42 1.99 13.41 -2.68
N ILE A 43 2.95 12.51 -2.86
CA ILE A 43 2.69 11.07 -2.79
C ILE A 43 3.05 10.57 -1.39
N VAL A 44 2.17 9.80 -0.76
CA VAL A 44 2.44 9.14 0.51
C VAL A 44 2.47 7.64 0.26
N LEU A 45 3.63 7.04 0.48
CA LEU A 45 3.89 5.61 0.38
C LEU A 45 3.62 4.96 1.74
N THR A 46 2.44 4.36 1.92
CA THR A 46 1.92 3.98 3.25
C THR A 46 2.30 2.58 3.72
N GLY A 47 3.53 2.15 3.44
CA GLY A 47 4.05 0.87 3.90
C GLY A 47 3.87 -0.27 2.92
N ASP A 48 4.55 -1.36 3.25
CA ASP A 48 4.72 -2.55 2.42
C ASP A 48 5.10 -2.20 0.98
N ASN A 49 6.03 -1.26 0.86
CA ASN A 49 6.54 -0.76 -0.40
C ASN A 49 7.37 -1.82 -1.12
N VAL A 50 8.16 -2.57 -0.35
CA VAL A 50 9.01 -3.67 -0.80
C VAL A 50 8.64 -4.94 -0.04
N LEU A 51 8.54 -6.05 -0.77
CA LEU A 51 8.34 -7.37 -0.17
C LEU A 51 9.67 -7.91 0.40
N GLY A 52 10.04 -7.42 1.59
CA GLY A 52 11.36 -7.63 2.20
C GLY A 52 11.70 -9.09 2.45
N ASN A 53 10.74 -9.86 2.98
CA ASN A 53 10.94 -11.26 3.37
C ASN A 53 11.23 -12.22 2.20
N HIS A 54 11.01 -11.78 0.96
CA HIS A 54 11.30 -12.56 -0.24
C HIS A 54 12.54 -12.08 -0.98
N LEU A 55 13.21 -11.00 -0.54
CA LEU A 55 14.35 -10.43 -1.26
C LEU A 55 15.50 -11.40 -1.42
N LYS A 56 15.59 -12.44 -0.59
CA LYS A 56 16.66 -13.45 -0.67
C LYS A 56 16.38 -14.59 -1.66
N ASP A 57 15.16 -14.66 -2.18
CA ASP A 57 14.70 -15.79 -2.98
C ASP A 57 15.26 -15.80 -4.41
N ALA A 58 15.29 -16.97 -5.00
CA ALA A 58 15.50 -17.15 -6.42
C ALA A 58 14.33 -16.55 -7.19
N ARG A 59 14.56 -16.26 -8.48
CA ARG A 59 13.49 -15.77 -9.35
C ARG A 59 12.37 -16.80 -9.54
N PHE A 60 12.71 -18.08 -9.50
CA PHE A 60 11.78 -19.18 -9.68
C PHE A 60 11.97 -20.22 -8.57
N GLY A 61 10.87 -20.63 -7.95
CA GLY A 61 10.85 -21.55 -6.81
C GLY A 61 11.29 -20.87 -5.51
N ASN A 62 11.39 -21.68 -4.44
CA ASN A 62 11.54 -21.19 -3.07
C ASN A 62 13.00 -21.25 -2.58
N LYS A 63 13.97 -21.25 -3.50
CA LYS A 63 15.39 -21.40 -3.14
C LYS A 63 15.97 -20.05 -2.72
N ILE A 64 16.59 -19.99 -1.54
CA ILE A 64 17.36 -18.82 -1.11
C ILE A 64 18.69 -18.75 -1.91
N VAL A 65 18.94 -17.62 -2.57
CA VAL A 65 20.15 -17.38 -3.38
C VAL A 65 21.00 -16.20 -2.91
N VAL A 66 20.46 -15.37 -2.02
CA VAL A 66 21.22 -14.33 -1.30
C VAL A 66 21.29 -14.74 0.16
N LYS A 67 22.50 -14.74 0.71
CA LYS A 67 22.78 -15.26 2.06
C LYS A 67 23.28 -14.21 3.04
N ASP A 68 23.54 -13.00 2.56
CA ASP A 68 24.11 -11.93 3.35
C ASP A 68 23.30 -10.63 3.20
N LYS A 69 23.49 -9.73 4.17
CA LYS A 69 22.85 -8.42 4.23
C LYS A 69 23.19 -7.54 3.02
N SER A 70 24.40 -7.64 2.46
CA SER A 70 24.83 -6.81 1.33
C SER A 70 24.06 -7.14 0.05
N GLY A 71 23.86 -8.42 -0.23
CA GLY A 71 23.07 -8.87 -1.38
C GLY A 71 21.60 -8.51 -1.23
N GLU A 72 21.05 -8.59 -0.02
CA GLU A 72 19.67 -8.21 0.27
C GLU A 72 19.48 -6.70 0.11
N TYR A 73 20.41 -5.90 0.64
CA TYR A 73 20.47 -4.45 0.46
C TYR A 73 20.47 -4.04 -1.02
N LYS A 74 21.28 -4.68 -1.86
CA LYS A 74 21.30 -4.42 -3.32
C LYS A 74 19.95 -4.71 -3.98
N ARG A 75 19.25 -5.76 -3.53
CA ARG A 75 17.93 -6.12 -4.07
C ARG A 75 16.84 -5.18 -3.56
N TYR A 76 16.91 -4.77 -2.31
CA TYR A 76 16.02 -3.76 -1.73
C TYR A 76 16.16 -2.43 -2.48
N ALA A 77 17.39 -1.92 -2.62
CA ALA A 77 17.68 -0.69 -3.37
C ALA A 77 17.17 -0.77 -4.82
N LYS A 78 17.30 -1.94 -5.46
CA LYS A 78 16.77 -2.14 -6.82
C LYS A 78 15.24 -2.18 -6.86
N ALA A 79 14.56 -2.66 -5.82
CA ALA A 79 13.10 -2.58 -5.72
C ALA A 79 12.66 -1.11 -5.59
N LEU A 80 13.30 -0.35 -4.69
CA LEU A 80 13.05 1.08 -4.52
C LEU A 80 13.32 1.89 -5.79
N ASP A 81 14.31 1.51 -6.59
CA ASP A 81 14.57 2.14 -7.87
C ASP A 81 13.35 2.13 -8.81
N PHE A 82 12.59 1.04 -8.84
CA PHE A 82 11.39 0.96 -9.67
C PHE A 82 10.26 1.83 -9.11
N LEU A 83 10.17 1.99 -7.80
CA LEU A 83 9.12 2.77 -7.14
C LEU A 83 9.42 4.27 -7.16
N CYS A 84 10.60 4.66 -6.68
CA CYS A 84 10.95 6.05 -6.41
C CYS A 84 11.47 6.80 -7.65
N LYS A 85 12.21 6.16 -8.58
CA LYS A 85 12.72 6.88 -9.76
C LYS A 85 11.62 7.47 -10.66
N PRO A 86 10.49 6.77 -10.93
CA PRO A 86 9.38 7.36 -11.66
C PRO A 86 8.78 8.60 -10.98
N ILE A 87 8.75 8.62 -9.65
CA ILE A 87 8.30 9.77 -8.84
C ILE A 87 9.32 10.91 -8.95
N SER A 88 10.59 10.64 -8.70
CA SER A 88 11.69 11.62 -8.79
C SER A 88 11.80 12.26 -10.17
N LYS A 89 11.63 11.47 -11.25
CA LYS A 89 11.65 11.97 -12.64
C LYS A 89 10.58 13.01 -12.90
N ARG A 90 9.44 12.91 -12.21
CA ARG A 90 8.31 13.85 -12.30
C ARG A 90 8.45 15.04 -11.36
N ASN A 91 9.49 15.07 -10.51
CA ASN A 91 9.69 16.06 -9.45
C ASN A 91 8.49 16.16 -8.49
N ILE A 92 7.78 15.06 -8.29
CA ILE A 92 6.67 15.01 -7.34
C ILE A 92 7.27 14.79 -5.94
N PRO A 93 6.94 15.65 -4.95
CA PRO A 93 7.32 15.40 -3.57
C PRO A 93 6.69 14.09 -3.06
N PHE A 94 7.43 13.32 -2.27
CA PHE A 94 6.88 12.10 -1.68
C PHE A 94 7.38 11.87 -0.25
N ALA A 95 6.59 11.14 0.53
CA ALA A 95 6.91 10.66 1.87
C ALA A 95 6.65 9.16 1.95
N PHE A 96 7.21 8.49 2.94
CA PHE A 96 7.04 7.04 3.14
C PHE A 96 6.92 6.67 4.62
N LEU A 97 6.20 5.60 4.90
CA LEU A 97 6.25 4.87 6.17
C LEU A 97 6.57 3.40 5.89
N PHE A 98 6.84 2.65 6.96
CA PHE A 98 7.15 1.23 6.87
C PHE A 98 5.90 0.38 7.09
N GLY A 99 5.76 -0.67 6.29
CA GLY A 99 4.90 -1.78 6.64
C GLY A 99 5.68 -2.96 7.20
N ASN A 100 4.98 -4.01 7.62
CA ASN A 100 5.59 -5.20 8.21
C ASN A 100 6.52 -5.93 7.23
N HIS A 101 6.22 -5.94 5.93
CA HIS A 101 7.09 -6.54 4.92
C HIS A 101 8.33 -5.69 4.62
N ASP A 102 8.29 -4.37 4.84
CA ASP A 102 9.44 -3.50 4.60
C ASP A 102 10.58 -3.73 5.60
N ASP A 103 10.27 -4.09 6.86
CA ASP A 103 11.26 -4.35 7.92
C ASP A 103 11.61 -5.85 8.06
N PHE A 104 10.85 -6.74 7.43
CA PHE A 104 11.08 -8.20 7.49
C PHE A 104 12.24 -8.65 6.58
N ASN A 105 13.45 -8.21 6.89
CA ASN A 105 14.69 -8.55 6.18
C ASN A 105 15.92 -8.29 7.08
N LEU A 106 17.15 -8.43 6.58
CA LEU A 106 18.38 -8.20 7.37
C LEU A 106 18.81 -6.72 7.48
N ILE A 107 18.15 -5.82 6.76
CA ILE A 107 18.47 -4.38 6.70
C ILE A 107 17.71 -3.67 7.83
N SER A 108 18.33 -2.68 8.48
CA SER A 108 17.62 -1.86 9.46
C SER A 108 16.72 -0.84 8.77
N LYS A 109 15.65 -0.40 9.46
CA LYS A 109 14.83 0.71 8.98
C LYS A 109 15.65 1.97 8.69
N ASP A 110 16.66 2.28 9.51
CA ASP A 110 17.53 3.44 9.27
C ASP A 110 18.35 3.32 7.97
N GLU A 111 18.86 2.12 7.67
CA GLU A 111 19.55 1.85 6.41
C GLU A 111 18.60 1.97 5.21
N ILE A 112 17.34 1.53 5.36
CA ILE A 112 16.29 1.69 4.34
C ILE A 112 15.89 3.17 4.19
N ALA A 113 15.72 3.91 5.28
CA ALA A 113 15.43 5.33 5.26
C ALA A 113 16.58 6.11 4.58
N ASN A 114 17.82 5.71 4.82
CA ASN A 114 18.99 6.25 4.10
C ASN A 114 18.94 5.96 2.60
N LEU A 115 18.43 4.81 2.15
CA LEU A 115 18.17 4.56 0.72
C LEU A 115 17.13 5.54 0.18
N TYR A 116 16.00 5.72 0.88
CA TYR A 116 14.97 6.68 0.47
C TYR A 116 15.51 8.11 0.32
N ARG A 117 16.41 8.53 1.21
CA ARG A 117 17.06 9.86 1.18
C ARG A 117 17.88 10.12 -0.08
N THR A 118 18.26 9.08 -0.83
CA THR A 118 19.00 9.25 -2.10
C THR A 118 18.10 9.69 -3.26
N TYR A 119 16.78 9.58 -3.14
CA TYR A 119 15.84 9.92 -4.19
C TYR A 119 15.39 11.39 -4.11
N LYS A 120 15.48 12.09 -5.25
CA LYS A 120 14.98 13.46 -5.37
C LYS A 120 13.47 13.50 -5.10
N GLY A 121 13.03 14.49 -4.33
CA GLY A 121 11.61 14.69 -4.01
C GLY A 121 11.19 14.08 -2.69
N LEU A 122 12.05 13.31 -2.01
CA LEU A 122 11.74 12.88 -0.65
C LEU A 122 11.53 14.10 0.25
N VAL A 123 10.35 14.16 0.86
CA VAL A 123 10.01 15.11 1.91
C VAL A 123 10.55 14.53 3.20
N SER A 124 11.84 14.73 3.43
CA SER A 124 12.44 14.38 4.71
C SER A 124 11.96 15.37 5.77
N TYR A 125 11.55 14.84 6.91
CA TYR A 125 11.36 15.61 8.13
C TYR A 125 12.72 15.85 8.82
N LYS A 126 12.73 16.79 9.79
CA LYS A 126 13.87 16.99 10.70
C LYS A 126 14.00 15.74 11.58
N GLU A 127 15.17 15.11 11.59
CA GLU A 127 15.51 14.03 12.53
C GLU A 127 14.99 14.37 13.93
N ASN A 128 13.92 13.71 14.33
CA ASN A 128 13.51 13.67 15.72
C ASN A 128 14.23 12.46 16.31
N SER A 129 15.21 12.70 17.18
CA SER A 129 15.97 11.63 17.83
C SER A 129 15.14 10.81 18.83
N PHE A 130 13.87 11.16 19.04
CA PHE A 130 12.99 10.53 20.02
C PHE A 130 12.18 9.35 19.47
N CYS A 131 11.83 9.37 18.18
CA CYS A 131 11.04 8.32 17.53
C CYS A 131 11.86 7.58 16.45
N ASP A 132 11.34 6.46 15.96
CA ASP A 132 11.89 5.78 14.79
C ASP A 132 11.86 6.66 13.52
N CYS A 133 12.55 6.19 12.47
CA CYS A 133 12.62 6.90 11.19
C CYS A 133 11.32 6.86 10.36
N GLY A 134 10.28 6.15 10.82
CA GLY A 134 8.98 6.04 10.18
C GLY A 134 7.90 6.95 10.77
N THR A 135 8.16 7.55 11.93
CA THR A 135 7.21 8.40 12.67
C THR A 135 7.57 9.88 12.58
N TYR A 136 6.71 10.68 11.95
CA TYR A 136 6.94 12.11 11.76
C TYR A 136 5.71 12.90 11.30
N SER A 137 5.80 14.24 11.35
CA SER A 137 4.79 15.16 10.83
C SER A 137 5.33 15.95 9.63
N ILE A 138 4.45 16.23 8.67
CA ILE A 138 4.75 17.03 7.49
C ILE A 138 3.83 18.26 7.48
N PRO A 139 4.37 19.48 7.70
CA PRO A 139 3.58 20.69 7.60
C PRO A 139 3.31 21.06 6.13
N ILE A 140 2.07 21.41 5.84
CA ILE A 140 1.63 22.02 4.58
C ILE A 140 1.27 23.47 4.87
N TYR A 141 1.91 24.37 4.14
CA TYR A 141 1.78 25.81 4.35
C TYR A 141 0.69 26.41 3.46
N ASP A 142 0.19 27.58 3.83
CA ASP A 142 -0.64 28.40 2.94
C ASP A 142 0.08 28.72 1.62
N GLU A 143 -0.67 29.22 0.64
CA GLU A 143 -0.14 29.53 -0.69
C GLU A 143 1.06 30.52 -0.65
N LYS A 144 1.08 31.42 0.34
CA LYS A 144 2.15 32.39 0.58
C LYS A 144 3.38 31.80 1.28
N ARG A 145 3.26 30.59 1.82
CA ARG A 145 4.29 29.88 2.59
C ARG A 145 4.65 30.54 3.92
N GLU A 146 3.69 31.21 4.54
CA GLU A 146 3.88 31.98 5.78
C GLU A 146 3.37 31.21 6.99
N ASN A 147 2.23 30.51 6.86
CA ASN A 147 1.58 29.81 7.96
C ASN A 147 1.35 28.34 7.64
N ILE A 148 1.50 27.46 8.63
CA ILE A 148 1.09 26.06 8.50
C ILE A 148 -0.45 26.02 8.54
N LYS A 149 -1.04 25.37 7.53
CA LYS A 149 -2.50 25.24 7.38
C LYS A 149 -3.00 23.81 7.52
N PHE A 150 -2.11 22.83 7.37
CA PHE A 150 -2.48 21.42 7.48
C PHE A 150 -1.28 20.58 7.88
N PHE A 151 -1.52 19.46 8.58
CA PHE A 151 -0.50 18.45 8.85
C PHE A 151 -0.81 17.12 8.18
N VAL A 152 0.23 16.44 7.71
CA VAL A 152 0.21 15.01 7.43
C VAL A 152 1.00 14.32 8.53
N TYR A 153 0.36 13.46 9.31
CA TYR A 153 1.02 12.61 10.30
C TYR A 153 1.35 11.26 9.67
N MET A 154 2.57 10.80 9.88
CA MET A 154 3.11 9.54 9.41
C MET A 154 3.47 8.73 10.65
N ILE A 155 2.82 7.58 10.88
CA ILE A 155 2.99 6.80 12.10
C ILE A 155 3.52 5.41 11.75
N ASP A 156 4.62 5.03 12.39
CA ASP A 156 5.20 3.70 12.27
C ASP A 156 4.48 2.73 13.23
N SER A 157 3.93 1.66 12.67
CA SER A 157 3.09 0.70 13.39
C SER A 157 3.52 -0.75 13.16
N ALA A 158 4.68 -0.97 12.55
CA ALA A 158 5.13 -2.30 12.14
C ALA A 158 6.59 -2.51 12.48
N ARG A 159 6.95 -3.49 13.31
CA ARG A 159 8.34 -3.73 13.72
C ARG A 159 8.70 -5.20 13.58
N TYR A 160 9.86 -5.49 13.00
CA TYR A 160 10.41 -6.84 12.98
C TYR A 160 11.53 -6.99 14.00
N ASP A 161 11.26 -7.80 15.03
CA ASP A 161 12.27 -8.27 15.97
C ASP A 161 13.07 -9.40 15.32
N LYS A 162 14.26 -9.02 14.85
CA LYS A 162 15.20 -9.89 14.12
C LYS A 162 15.82 -10.96 15.02
N GLU A 163 15.87 -10.75 16.34
CA GLU A 163 16.46 -11.72 17.29
C GLU A 163 15.50 -12.87 17.59
N ASN A 164 14.22 -12.54 17.74
CA ASN A 164 13.18 -13.51 18.06
C ASN A 164 12.33 -13.95 16.85
N ASP A 165 12.69 -13.49 15.64
CA ASP A 165 11.98 -13.75 14.38
C ASP A 165 10.47 -13.47 14.49
N LYS A 166 10.13 -12.30 15.07
CA LYS A 166 8.75 -11.93 15.39
C LYS A 166 8.38 -10.57 14.79
N CYS A 167 7.26 -10.54 14.07
CA CYS A 167 6.65 -9.31 13.60
C CYS A 167 5.68 -8.78 14.66
N TYR A 168 5.79 -7.49 14.95
CA TYR A 168 4.91 -6.73 15.84
C TYR A 168 4.12 -5.74 15.00
N GLN A 169 2.82 -5.69 15.26
CA GLN A 169 1.85 -4.79 14.63
C GLN A 169 1.30 -3.85 15.72
N GLU A 170 2.20 -3.06 16.28
CA GLU A 170 1.92 -2.20 17.43
C GLU A 170 2.68 -0.88 17.29
N ILE A 171 2.18 0.11 18.02
CA ILE A 171 2.80 1.42 18.12
C ILE A 171 3.58 1.47 19.42
N THR A 172 4.80 2.00 19.34
CA THR A 172 5.66 2.14 20.52
C THR A 172 5.12 3.21 21.45
N LYS A 173 5.49 3.11 22.73
CA LYS A 173 5.12 4.12 23.71
C LYS A 173 5.72 5.48 23.35
N GLU A 174 6.94 5.49 22.85
CA GLU A 174 7.65 6.69 22.39
C GLU A 174 6.89 7.40 21.26
N THR A 175 6.34 6.63 20.31
CA THR A 175 5.49 7.17 19.24
C THR A 175 4.17 7.72 19.77
N LEU A 176 3.51 7.05 20.73
CA LEU A 176 2.29 7.56 21.37
C LEU A 176 2.55 8.85 22.16
N ASP A 177 3.64 8.90 22.93
CA ASP A 177 4.03 10.07 23.71
C ASP A 177 4.35 11.26 22.78
N TRP A 178 5.09 11.02 21.70
CA TRP A 178 5.35 12.03 20.67
C TRP A 178 4.07 12.51 19.99
N LEU A 179 3.19 11.59 19.56
CA LEU A 179 1.94 11.95 18.88
C LEU A 179 1.08 12.83 19.79
N ARG A 180 1.00 12.50 21.09
CA ARG A 180 0.29 13.30 22.09
C ARG A 180 0.86 14.71 22.23
N GLU A 181 2.18 14.84 22.30
CA GLU A 181 2.83 16.15 22.41
C GLU A 181 2.67 16.98 21.13
N GLU A 182 2.89 16.37 19.97
CA GLU A 182 2.86 17.04 18.68
C GLU A 182 1.44 17.47 18.30
N THR A 183 0.43 16.64 18.55
CA THR A 183 -0.98 17.01 18.32
C THR A 183 -1.47 18.06 19.32
N LYS A 184 -1.06 18.00 20.59
CA LYS A 184 -1.38 19.04 21.59
C LYS A 184 -0.78 20.39 21.21
N LYS A 185 0.45 20.42 20.72
CA LYS A 185 1.13 21.63 20.24
C LYS A 185 0.43 22.25 19.03
N ASN A 186 -0.11 21.41 18.14
CA ASN A 186 -0.70 21.82 16.87
C ASN A 186 -2.23 21.64 16.83
N LYS A 187 -2.88 21.64 18.00
CA LYS A 187 -4.29 21.23 18.18
C LYS A 187 -5.32 21.99 17.33
N ASP A 188 -4.98 23.18 16.85
CA ASP A 188 -5.90 24.03 16.09
C ASP A 188 -5.72 23.86 14.56
N ILE A 189 -4.73 23.09 14.11
CA ILE A 189 -4.41 22.88 12.69
C ILE A 189 -4.95 21.51 12.24
N PRO A 190 -5.78 21.45 11.19
CA PRO A 190 -6.36 20.20 10.72
C PRO A 190 -5.30 19.25 10.14
N ALA A 191 -5.57 17.95 10.22
CA ALA A 191 -4.62 16.95 9.75
C ALA A 191 -5.27 15.67 9.19
N ILE A 192 -4.47 14.90 8.45
CA ILE A 192 -4.72 13.49 8.11
C ILE A 192 -3.55 12.66 8.64
N LEU A 193 -3.85 11.51 9.20
CA LEU A 193 -2.89 10.53 9.68
C LEU A 193 -2.81 9.36 8.69
N PHE A 194 -1.58 8.95 8.36
CA PHE A 194 -1.30 7.74 7.60
C PHE A 194 -0.51 6.76 8.45
N GLN A 195 -0.93 5.51 8.39
CA GLN A 195 -0.34 4.40 9.13
C GLN A 195 -0.50 3.11 8.32
N HIS A 196 0.43 2.16 8.43
CA HIS A 196 0.29 0.90 7.67
C HIS A 196 -0.78 -0.01 8.29
N ILE A 197 -0.61 -0.34 9.58
CA ILE A 197 -1.50 -1.25 10.30
C ILE A 197 -2.75 -0.49 10.78
N PRO A 198 -3.96 -0.99 10.51
CA PRO A 198 -5.20 -0.34 10.91
C PRO A 198 -5.38 -0.20 12.43
N LEU A 199 -6.14 0.83 12.82
CA LEU A 199 -6.55 1.05 14.21
C LEU A 199 -7.48 -0.06 14.72
N LYS A 200 -7.38 -0.37 16.01
CA LYS A 200 -8.30 -1.29 16.69
C LYS A 200 -9.77 -0.92 16.48
N GLU A 201 -10.04 0.37 16.43
CA GLU A 201 -11.37 0.94 16.33
C GLU A 201 -12.06 0.64 15.01
N GLU A 202 -11.34 0.20 13.97
CA GLU A 202 -11.99 -0.31 12.76
C GLU A 202 -12.89 -1.53 13.03
N LEU A 203 -12.61 -2.31 14.09
CA LEU A 203 -13.51 -3.38 14.51
C LEU A 203 -14.90 -2.86 14.94
N ASN A 204 -15.02 -1.58 15.30
CA ASN A 204 -16.31 -0.97 15.60
C ASN A 204 -17.11 -0.62 14.35
N LEU A 205 -16.51 -0.67 13.15
CA LEU A 205 -17.18 -0.44 11.86
C LEU A 205 -17.79 -1.70 11.26
N ILE A 206 -17.53 -2.86 11.84
CA ILE A 206 -18.05 -4.14 11.39
C ILE A 206 -19.00 -4.76 12.41
N GLU A 207 -19.97 -5.53 11.93
CA GLU A 207 -20.89 -6.31 12.77
C GLU A 207 -21.01 -7.75 12.31
N GLU A 208 -21.21 -8.65 13.27
CA GLU A 208 -21.48 -10.05 13.01
C GLU A 208 -22.88 -10.20 12.39
N CYS A 209 -23.00 -10.94 11.29
CA CYS A 209 -24.28 -11.27 10.67
C CYS A 209 -24.20 -12.55 9.81
N GLU A 210 -25.32 -13.28 9.69
CA GLU A 210 -25.36 -14.57 8.96
C GLU A 210 -24.94 -14.46 7.49
N ASN A 211 -25.21 -13.31 6.86
CA ASN A 211 -24.95 -13.04 5.45
C ASN A 211 -23.71 -12.14 5.23
N GLY A 212 -22.80 -12.09 6.21
CA GLY A 212 -21.57 -11.32 6.09
C GLY A 212 -20.65 -11.84 4.97
N ASN A 213 -19.93 -10.92 4.33
CA ASN A 213 -19.02 -11.24 3.22
C ASN A 213 -17.70 -11.86 3.70
N ILE A 214 -17.33 -11.62 4.96
CA ILE A 214 -16.07 -12.09 5.56
C ILE A 214 -16.36 -13.22 6.53
N LEU A 215 -15.56 -14.28 6.51
CA LEU A 215 -15.57 -15.36 7.48
C LEU A 215 -14.30 -15.28 8.32
N GLU A 216 -14.43 -15.08 9.62
CA GLU A 216 -13.33 -15.10 10.59
C GLU A 216 -13.79 -15.89 11.82
N ASP A 217 -12.99 -16.85 12.29
CA ASP A 217 -13.30 -17.71 13.44
C ASP A 217 -14.71 -18.33 13.45
N GLY A 218 -15.20 -18.71 12.28
CA GLY A 218 -16.52 -19.32 12.10
C GLY A 218 -17.69 -18.33 12.12
N LYS A 219 -17.41 -17.03 12.28
CA LYS A 219 -18.38 -15.95 12.30
C LYS A 219 -18.30 -15.13 11.02
N ARG A 220 -19.44 -14.57 10.62
CA ARG A 220 -19.53 -13.76 9.40
C ARG A 220 -19.71 -12.30 9.72
N TYR A 221 -19.03 -11.42 8.96
CA TYR A 221 -19.01 -9.99 9.21
C TYR A 221 -19.36 -9.17 7.98
N LYS A 222 -19.97 -8.00 8.20
CA LYS A 222 -20.21 -6.95 7.20
C LYS A 222 -19.92 -5.56 7.80
N LEU A 223 -19.86 -4.54 6.96
CA LEU A 223 -19.83 -3.14 7.40
C LEU A 223 -21.17 -2.75 8.05
N LYS A 224 -21.09 -1.94 9.10
CA LYS A 224 -22.23 -1.23 9.72
C LYS A 224 -22.64 -0.02 8.89
N ASP A 225 -23.79 0.56 9.22
CA ASP A 225 -24.38 1.70 8.51
C ASP A 225 -23.54 2.99 8.56
N ASN A 226 -22.63 3.11 9.53
CA ASN A 226 -21.67 4.22 9.61
C ASN A 226 -20.40 4.00 8.77
N ALA A 227 -20.38 2.96 7.93
CA ALA A 227 -19.31 2.67 6.99
C ALA A 227 -19.87 2.32 5.61
N SER A 228 -19.06 2.54 4.58
CA SER A 228 -19.42 2.28 3.19
C SER A 228 -18.21 1.85 2.37
N GLY A 229 -18.46 1.09 1.31
CA GLY A 229 -17.41 0.50 0.46
C GLY A 229 -17.38 -1.02 0.61
N GLU A 230 -16.19 -1.61 0.42
CA GLU A 230 -16.03 -3.06 0.35
C GLU A 230 -15.14 -3.57 1.49
N LEU A 231 -15.75 -4.36 2.38
CA LEU A 231 -15.05 -5.20 3.36
C LEU A 231 -14.85 -6.57 2.74
N LEU A 232 -13.60 -6.89 2.39
CA LEU A 232 -13.18 -8.10 1.67
C LEU A 232 -12.17 -8.96 2.45
N GLU A 233 -11.72 -8.50 3.62
CA GLU A 233 -11.11 -9.30 4.69
C GLU A 233 -11.35 -8.74 6.08
N TYR A 234 -11.12 -9.58 7.08
CA TYR A 234 -11.24 -9.17 8.48
C TYR A 234 -10.10 -8.21 8.82
N PRO A 235 -10.36 -7.03 9.42
CA PRO A 235 -9.31 -6.05 9.68
C PRO A 235 -8.22 -6.58 10.61
N SER A 236 -6.96 -6.53 10.18
CA SER A 236 -5.80 -6.94 10.98
C SER A 236 -5.26 -5.73 11.74
N VAL A 237 -5.88 -5.43 12.88
CA VAL A 237 -5.68 -4.18 13.62
C VAL A 237 -4.54 -4.22 14.66
N CYS A 238 -4.04 -3.04 15.04
CA CYS A 238 -3.21 -2.87 16.23
C CYS A 238 -3.98 -3.26 17.52
N GLU A 239 -3.25 -3.70 18.56
CA GLU A 239 -3.87 -4.20 19.80
C GLU A 239 -4.35 -3.09 20.76
N SER A 240 -3.68 -1.93 20.75
CA SER A 240 -3.95 -0.80 21.66
C SER A 240 -4.97 0.18 21.08
N GLY A 241 -5.87 0.68 21.93
CA GLY A 241 -6.81 1.77 21.60
C GLY A 241 -6.37 3.15 22.12
N GLU A 242 -5.20 3.25 22.77
CA GLU A 242 -4.70 4.52 23.32
C GLU A 242 -4.45 5.57 22.23
N GLU A 243 -4.02 5.12 21.05
CA GLU A 243 -3.79 6.00 19.90
C GLU A 243 -5.06 6.74 19.49
N PHE A 244 -6.19 6.04 19.40
CA PHE A 244 -7.45 6.66 18.98
C PHE A 244 -7.95 7.69 20.00
N GLU A 245 -7.68 7.52 21.29
CA GLU A 245 -7.97 8.55 22.29
C GLU A 245 -7.12 9.81 22.07
N ILE A 246 -5.86 9.69 21.67
CA ILE A 246 -5.03 10.84 21.30
C ILE A 246 -5.61 11.53 20.06
N ILE A 247 -5.98 10.75 19.04
CA ILE A 247 -6.55 11.25 17.78
C ILE A 247 -7.86 12.01 18.04
N LYS A 248 -8.78 11.47 18.85
CA LYS A 248 -10.05 12.13 19.22
C LYS A 248 -9.87 13.48 19.90
N ASN A 249 -8.78 13.66 20.65
CA ASN A 249 -8.47 14.91 21.34
C ASN A 249 -7.59 15.85 20.49
N SER A 250 -7.46 15.59 19.18
CA SER A 250 -6.70 16.37 18.21
C SER A 250 -7.62 16.97 17.12
N ASN A 251 -7.03 17.58 16.10
CA ASN A 251 -7.74 18.05 14.90
C ASN A 251 -7.43 17.17 13.66
N ILE A 252 -7.11 15.89 13.90
CA ILE A 252 -7.01 14.87 12.86
C ILE A 252 -8.42 14.54 12.37
N LYS A 253 -8.65 14.68 11.07
CA LYS A 253 -9.96 14.46 10.43
C LYS A 253 -10.13 13.06 9.86
N ALA A 254 -9.03 12.41 9.52
CA ALA A 254 -9.04 11.06 8.99
C ALA A 254 -7.74 10.32 9.29
N CYS A 255 -7.86 9.00 9.39
CA CYS A 255 -6.76 8.05 9.45
C CYS A 255 -6.89 7.09 8.26
N ALA A 256 -5.83 6.94 7.47
CA ALA A 256 -5.82 6.13 6.27
C ALA A 256 -4.76 5.02 6.35
N PHE A 257 -5.19 3.81 6.02
CA PHE A 257 -4.45 2.57 6.25
C PHE A 257 -4.19 1.80 4.96
N GLY A 258 -3.27 0.85 5.07
CA GLY A 258 -3.00 -0.21 4.09
C GLY A 258 -3.20 -1.58 4.73
N HIS A 259 -2.27 -2.50 4.47
CA HIS A 259 -2.12 -3.81 5.12
C HIS A 259 -3.23 -4.83 4.81
N ASP A 260 -4.49 -4.44 4.92
CA ASP A 260 -5.64 -5.26 4.54
C ASP A 260 -5.91 -5.11 3.04
N HIS A 261 -5.00 -5.66 2.23
CA HIS A 261 -4.86 -5.49 0.79
C HIS A 261 -6.16 -5.37 -0.05
N LYS A 262 -7.23 -6.10 0.32
CA LYS A 262 -8.50 -6.14 -0.41
C LYS A 262 -9.51 -5.12 0.09
N ASN A 263 -9.40 -4.66 1.34
CA ASN A 263 -10.34 -3.74 1.94
C ASN A 263 -10.32 -2.38 1.24
N ALA A 264 -11.50 -1.85 0.98
CA ALA A 264 -11.70 -0.60 0.26
C ALA A 264 -12.96 0.10 0.81
N PHE A 265 -12.90 0.54 2.07
CA PHE A 265 -14.02 1.15 2.75
C PHE A 265 -13.62 2.44 3.49
N ILE A 266 -14.63 3.24 3.82
CA ILE A 266 -14.52 4.38 4.71
C ILE A 266 -15.63 4.24 5.76
N GLY A 267 -15.27 4.32 7.04
CA GLY A 267 -16.23 4.44 8.13
C GLY A 267 -15.92 5.61 9.03
N ARG A 268 -16.93 6.11 9.74
CA ARG A 268 -16.78 7.27 10.63
C ARG A 268 -17.06 6.90 12.08
N LEU A 269 -16.12 7.26 12.96
CA LEU A 269 -16.21 7.15 14.42
C LEU A 269 -15.74 8.47 15.05
N ASP A 270 -16.51 9.01 16.00
CA ASP A 270 -16.15 10.25 16.71
C ASP A 270 -15.76 11.42 15.78
N ASN A 271 -16.46 11.55 14.63
CA ASN A 271 -16.19 12.50 13.54
C ASN A 271 -14.88 12.30 12.75
N ILE A 272 -14.10 11.27 13.08
CA ILE A 272 -12.89 10.86 12.35
C ILE A 272 -13.24 9.81 11.31
N ASP A 273 -12.76 9.98 10.10
CA ASP A 273 -12.88 8.95 9.06
C ASP A 273 -11.75 7.92 9.18
N LEU A 274 -12.08 6.64 9.29
CA LEU A 274 -11.15 5.51 9.19
C LEU A 274 -11.25 4.93 7.79
N ILE A 275 -10.13 4.89 7.08
CA ILE A 275 -10.09 4.68 5.64
C ILE A 275 -9.18 3.51 5.31
N GLN A 276 -9.75 2.46 4.74
CA GLN A 276 -9.02 1.37 4.12
C GLN A 276 -8.77 1.64 2.64
N THR A 277 -7.51 1.50 2.23
CA THR A 277 -7.08 1.64 0.84
C THR A 277 -6.58 0.30 0.31
N PRO A 278 -7.13 -0.20 -0.81
CA PRO A 278 -6.70 -1.47 -1.37
C PRO A 278 -5.26 -1.38 -1.88
N CYS A 279 -4.56 -2.51 -1.90
CA CYS A 279 -3.17 -2.59 -2.31
C CYS A 279 -2.94 -2.12 -3.75
N ALA A 280 -1.76 -1.58 -4.06
CA ALA A 280 -1.37 -1.30 -5.45
C ALA A 280 -0.78 -2.54 -6.15
N SER A 281 -0.41 -3.58 -5.39
CA SER A 281 0.40 -4.71 -5.85
C SER A 281 -0.23 -5.54 -6.97
N PHE A 282 0.63 -6.23 -7.71
CA PHE A 282 0.29 -7.41 -8.50
C PHE A 282 1.01 -8.67 -8.01
N ARG A 283 1.82 -8.56 -6.97
CA ARG A 283 2.59 -9.65 -6.37
C ARG A 283 1.89 -10.22 -5.15
N CYS A 284 1.25 -9.38 -4.34
CA CYS A 284 0.43 -9.85 -3.25
C CYS A 284 -0.99 -10.19 -3.70
N TYR A 285 -1.72 -10.86 -2.81
CA TYR A 285 -3.14 -11.12 -3.04
C TYR A 285 -3.92 -9.80 -2.94
N GLY A 286 -4.92 -9.64 -3.79
CA GLY A 286 -5.79 -8.46 -3.76
C GLY A 286 -7.04 -8.68 -4.59
N THR A 287 -7.65 -7.57 -5.04
CA THR A 287 -8.80 -7.60 -5.96
C THR A 287 -8.53 -6.74 -7.18
N LYS A 288 -9.53 -6.51 -8.03
CA LYS A 288 -9.43 -5.54 -9.14
C LYS A 288 -9.49 -4.08 -8.66
N ASN A 289 -9.83 -3.83 -7.40
CA ASN A 289 -9.80 -2.49 -6.80
C ASN A 289 -8.38 -1.98 -6.54
N ARG A 290 -7.36 -2.82 -6.78
CA ARG A 290 -5.96 -2.43 -6.67
C ARG A 290 -5.69 -1.10 -7.38
N GLY A 291 -5.03 -0.16 -6.71
CA GLY A 291 -5.02 1.22 -7.18
C GLY A 291 -4.33 2.18 -6.24
N VAL A 292 -4.80 3.42 -6.27
CA VAL A 292 -4.35 4.51 -5.39
C VAL A 292 -5.55 5.24 -4.82
N ARG A 293 -5.39 5.87 -3.65
CA ARG A 293 -6.40 6.75 -3.07
C ARG A 293 -5.96 8.19 -3.17
N ILE A 294 -6.88 9.07 -3.58
CA ILE A 294 -6.63 10.51 -3.69
C ILE A 294 -7.33 11.22 -2.54
N PHE A 295 -6.67 12.23 -1.98
CA PHE A 295 -7.23 13.17 -1.02
C PHE A 295 -7.06 14.58 -1.59
N GLU A 296 -8.18 15.26 -1.83
CA GLU A 296 -8.19 16.67 -2.22
C GLU A 296 -8.55 17.52 -1.00
N ILE A 297 -7.61 18.32 -0.51
CA ILE A 297 -7.75 19.12 0.70
C ILE A 297 -7.98 20.59 0.31
N GLU A 298 -8.95 21.24 0.95
CA GLU A 298 -9.18 22.68 0.83
C GLU A 298 -8.38 23.49 1.86
N GLU A 299 -7.70 24.54 1.41
CA GLU A 299 -6.85 25.40 2.24
C GLU A 299 -7.61 26.12 3.37
N LYS A 300 -8.82 26.61 3.08
CA LYS A 300 -9.57 27.48 4.00
C LYS A 300 -10.15 26.72 5.19
N THR A 301 -10.62 25.50 4.96
CA THR A 301 -11.38 24.71 5.92
C THR A 301 -10.59 23.52 6.44
N GLY A 302 -9.54 23.10 5.72
CA GLY A 302 -8.91 21.79 5.87
C GLY A 302 -9.87 20.63 5.64
N ASN A 303 -11.05 20.86 5.05
CA ASN A 303 -11.93 19.76 4.66
C ASN A 303 -11.30 19.05 3.48
N TYR A 304 -11.65 17.79 3.30
CA TYR A 304 -11.11 16.99 2.23
C TYR A 304 -12.19 16.13 1.58
N ASN A 305 -11.98 15.82 0.31
CA ASN A 305 -12.70 14.77 -0.41
C ASN A 305 -11.71 13.64 -0.72
N THR A 306 -12.19 12.40 -0.73
CA THR A 306 -11.36 11.26 -1.12
C THR A 306 -12.08 10.31 -2.07
N TYR A 307 -11.32 9.71 -2.98
CA TYR A 307 -11.81 8.71 -3.92
C TYR A 307 -10.69 7.74 -4.31
N LEU A 308 -11.09 6.56 -4.80
CA LEU A 308 -10.17 5.54 -5.32
C LEU A 308 -10.04 5.70 -6.83
N LEU A 309 -8.82 5.51 -7.34
CA LEU A 309 -8.55 5.24 -8.74
C LEU A 309 -8.00 3.82 -8.82
N ASN A 310 -8.85 2.88 -9.24
CA ASN A 310 -8.47 1.48 -9.37
C ASN A 310 -7.75 1.22 -10.70
N MET A 311 -7.30 -0.02 -10.89
CA MET A 311 -6.64 -0.49 -12.11
C MET A 311 -7.43 -0.15 -13.38
N ASN A 312 -8.75 -0.27 -13.34
CA ASN A 312 -9.61 -0.05 -14.49
C ASN A 312 -9.77 1.43 -14.82
N ASP A 313 -9.86 2.31 -13.81
CA ASP A 313 -9.86 3.76 -14.00
C ASP A 313 -8.55 4.24 -14.65
N LEU A 314 -7.43 3.60 -14.27
CA LEU A 314 -6.09 3.99 -14.70
C LEU A 314 -5.70 3.36 -16.04
N LEU A 315 -5.96 2.07 -16.24
CA LEU A 315 -5.51 1.31 -17.43
C LEU A 315 -6.64 1.02 -18.44
N GLY A 316 -7.90 1.31 -18.09
CA GLY A 316 -9.08 1.07 -18.91
C GLY A 316 -9.62 -0.36 -18.85
N ASN A 317 -10.89 -0.54 -19.20
CA ASN A 317 -11.63 -1.82 -19.16
C ASN A 317 -11.45 -2.71 -20.41
N SER A 318 -10.25 -2.73 -20.99
CA SER A 318 -10.00 -3.47 -22.24
C SER A 318 -9.70 -4.95 -21.99
N LEU A 319 -9.94 -5.81 -22.99
CA LEU A 319 -9.48 -7.21 -22.97
C LEU A 319 -7.95 -7.29 -22.74
N CYS A 320 -7.18 -6.33 -23.25
CA CYS A 320 -5.75 -6.24 -23.00
C CYS A 320 -5.42 -5.99 -21.52
N THR A 321 -6.24 -5.21 -20.80
CA THR A 321 -6.09 -4.98 -19.36
C THR A 321 -6.41 -6.24 -18.57
N GLU A 322 -7.48 -6.94 -18.92
CA GLU A 322 -7.87 -8.21 -18.32
C GLU A 322 -6.78 -9.29 -18.51
N ILE A 323 -6.21 -9.38 -19.71
CA ILE A 323 -5.09 -10.28 -20.00
C ILE A 323 -3.87 -9.91 -19.15
N ARG A 324 -3.52 -8.62 -19.04
CA ARG A 324 -2.40 -8.16 -18.19
C ARG A 324 -2.61 -8.55 -16.73
N TYR A 325 -3.80 -8.27 -16.19
CA TYR A 325 -4.16 -8.65 -14.84
C TYR A 325 -4.06 -10.17 -14.63
N PHE A 326 -4.61 -10.97 -15.55
CA PHE A 326 -4.54 -12.43 -15.48
C PHE A 326 -3.10 -12.94 -15.40
N TRP A 327 -2.17 -12.36 -16.15
CA TRP A 327 -0.77 -12.81 -16.21
C TRP A 327 0.14 -12.24 -15.13
N ASP A 328 -0.06 -10.99 -14.72
CA ASP A 328 0.81 -10.33 -13.75
C ASP A 328 0.36 -10.54 -12.30
N ALA A 329 -0.94 -10.69 -12.02
CA ALA A 329 -1.43 -10.89 -10.65
C ALA A 329 -1.10 -12.30 -10.14
N ASP A 330 -0.38 -12.41 -9.01
CA ASP A 330 0.13 -13.69 -8.50
C ASP A 330 -0.97 -14.59 -7.91
N GLU A 331 -2.07 -14.01 -7.44
CA GLU A 331 -3.28 -14.77 -7.06
C GLU A 331 -3.82 -15.65 -8.22
N ASN A 332 -3.49 -15.33 -9.47
CA ASN A 332 -3.87 -16.12 -10.63
C ASN A 332 -2.88 -17.26 -10.95
N GLU A 333 -1.77 -17.45 -10.23
CA GLU A 333 -0.76 -18.48 -10.57
C GLU A 333 -1.33 -19.91 -10.69
N LYS A 334 -2.24 -20.32 -9.80
CA LYS A 334 -2.93 -21.61 -9.91
C LYS A 334 -3.77 -21.71 -11.19
N LYS A 335 -4.44 -20.63 -11.58
CA LYS A 335 -5.24 -20.55 -12.82
C LYS A 335 -4.34 -20.56 -14.06
N LYS A 336 -3.24 -19.79 -14.05
CA LYS A 336 -2.21 -19.76 -15.11
C LYS A 336 -1.65 -21.16 -15.36
N ARG A 337 -1.30 -21.90 -14.30
CA ARG A 337 -0.78 -23.28 -14.41
C ARG A 337 -1.80 -24.22 -15.06
N LYS A 338 -3.07 -24.17 -14.62
CA LYS A 338 -4.15 -24.98 -15.23
C LYS A 338 -4.36 -24.63 -16.71
N PHE A 339 -4.35 -23.35 -17.05
CA PHE A 339 -4.48 -22.87 -18.43
C PHE A 339 -3.34 -23.38 -19.32
N LEU A 340 -2.09 -23.29 -18.86
CA LEU A 340 -0.92 -23.78 -19.59
C LEU A 340 -0.95 -25.30 -19.80
N ILE A 341 -1.34 -26.07 -18.77
CA ILE A 341 -1.52 -27.53 -18.90
C ILE A 341 -2.61 -27.84 -19.94
N GLY A 342 -3.74 -27.14 -19.91
CA GLY A 342 -4.82 -27.31 -20.88
C GLY A 342 -4.35 -27.05 -22.32
N MET A 343 -3.60 -25.97 -22.55
CA MET A 343 -3.04 -25.67 -23.87
C MET A 343 -2.04 -26.73 -24.35
N ALA A 344 -1.20 -27.25 -23.45
CA ALA A 344 -0.26 -28.32 -23.78
C ALA A 344 -0.99 -29.61 -24.20
N VAL A 345 -2.06 -29.98 -23.48
CA VAL A 345 -2.89 -31.14 -23.82
C VAL A 345 -3.60 -30.95 -25.17
N ALA A 346 -4.22 -29.80 -25.41
CA ALA A 346 -4.88 -29.50 -26.68
C ALA A 346 -3.91 -29.52 -27.86
N SER A 347 -2.70 -28.98 -27.67
CA SER A 347 -1.63 -29.02 -28.68
C SER A 347 -1.19 -30.46 -28.97
N ALA A 348 -1.00 -31.28 -27.93
CA ALA A 348 -0.65 -32.69 -28.09
C ALA A 348 -1.73 -33.48 -28.84
N ILE A 349 -3.01 -33.26 -28.53
CA ILE A 349 -4.14 -33.88 -29.26
C ILE A 349 -4.11 -33.49 -30.75
N THR A 350 -3.86 -32.21 -31.04
CA THR A 350 -3.80 -31.71 -32.43
C THR A 350 -2.66 -32.36 -33.22
N VAL A 351 -1.48 -32.50 -32.60
CA VAL A 351 -0.33 -33.19 -33.20
C VAL A 351 -0.63 -34.66 -33.45
N ILE A 352 -1.22 -35.36 -32.48
CA ILE A 352 -1.60 -36.78 -32.62
C ILE A 352 -2.63 -36.95 -33.74
N ALA A 353 -3.66 -36.10 -33.78
CA ALA A 353 -4.67 -36.14 -34.84
C ALA A 353 -4.05 -35.91 -36.23
N GLY A 354 -3.10 -34.98 -36.36
CA GLY A 354 -2.35 -34.76 -37.60
C GLY A 354 -1.50 -35.96 -38.04
N ILE A 355 -0.84 -36.64 -37.09
CA ILE A 355 -0.08 -37.88 -37.36
C ILE A 355 -1.02 -39.00 -37.81
N CYS A 356 -2.14 -39.22 -37.10
CA CYS A 356 -3.14 -40.23 -37.47
C CYS A 356 -3.71 -39.98 -38.87
N ALA A 357 -4.07 -38.73 -39.20
CA ALA A 357 -4.56 -38.37 -40.53
C ALA A 357 -3.53 -38.69 -41.62
N LYS A 358 -2.24 -38.39 -41.39
CA LYS A 358 -1.15 -38.69 -42.33
C LYS A 358 -0.92 -40.19 -42.52
N ILE A 359 -1.03 -40.99 -41.46
CA ILE A 359 -0.94 -42.45 -41.54
C ILE A 359 -2.12 -43.03 -42.33
N ILE A 360 -3.34 -42.54 -42.12
CA ILE A 360 -4.53 -42.97 -42.86
C ILE A 360 -4.39 -42.63 -44.35
N GLN A 361 -3.87 -41.44 -44.68
CA GLN A 361 -3.65 -41.02 -46.05
C GLN A 361 -2.59 -41.88 -46.75
N ASN A 362 -1.50 -42.23 -46.07
CA ASN A 362 -0.45 -43.10 -46.60
C ASN A 362 -0.86 -44.58 -46.75
N ARG A 363 -1.94 -45.03 -46.11
CA ARG A 363 -2.50 -46.39 -46.29
C ARG A 363 -3.52 -46.50 -47.42
N LYS A 364 -3.98 -45.37 -47.97
CA LYS A 364 -4.95 -45.30 -49.08
C LYS A 364 -4.29 -45.12 -50.45
N ASN A 365 -2.98 -44.84 -50.48
CA ASN A 365 -2.11 -44.94 -51.65
C ASN A 365 -1.34 -46.25 -51.58
#